data_AF-A0A3M1JC37-F1
#
_entry.id   AF-A0A3M1JC37-F1
#
_cell.length_a   1.000
_cell.length_b   1.000
_cell.length_c   1.000
_cell.angle_alpha   90.00
_cell.angle_beta   90.00
_cell.angle_gamma   90.00
#
_symmetry.space_group_name_H-M   'P 1'
#
loop_
_entity.id
_entity.type
_entity.pdbx_description
1 polymer ?
#
loop_
_entity_poly.entity_id
_entity_poly.type
_entity_poly.pdbx_seq_one_letter_code
_entity_poly.pdbx_strand_id
1 'polypeptide(L)'
;HKYWGQVGEQWLKATKTNPQGGIDLRKPIDRQKSQILSRLQILDIPWGSLYEGPGNELGAFKEKWCLRWYPEFSLRIIEAAMWGNTLVEAASNRLQQSRPDDTLHSLAQRVLLGLRAELPQAVPVVLSRLAAQAAVTTDIAALLASLPSLIQIIQYGDARKTDVTSLALLVEELTPRLAAGLPAALRNIDEELAQSLFRDFLASHRALCQLDLPLLTAYWWPLLQRLSRSTHIAPLFQGVATRLLFDREQLDLGTVETRLSYALSQAGPPHELANWLTGFLHGSGLVLLHHSKLWEAVDQWVTALPMQELTPILPQLRRTFAAFSPGERERMLHKVRLSESPDPEPEPKLAGYSSTYDPERTAIVLAGLKQWLKS
;
A
#
# COMPACT_ATOMS: atom_id res chain seq x y z
N HIS A 1 -7.66 -35.23 -1.17
CA HIS A 1 -9.10 -35.57 -1.01
C HIS A 1 -9.89 -34.58 -0.18
N LYS A 2 -9.46 -34.15 1.02
CA LYS A 2 -10.29 -33.25 1.87
C LYS A 2 -10.74 -31.93 1.21
N TYR A 3 -9.92 -31.33 0.34
CA TYR A 3 -10.15 -30.00 -0.23
C TYR A 3 -10.42 -29.99 -1.74
N TRP A 4 -10.20 -31.13 -2.42
CA TRP A 4 -10.30 -31.21 -3.88
C TRP A 4 -11.69 -31.71 -4.27
N GLY A 5 -12.38 -31.02 -5.18
CA GLY A 5 -13.76 -31.32 -5.55
C GLY A 5 -14.82 -30.73 -4.61
N GLN A 6 -14.42 -29.97 -3.58
CA GLN A 6 -15.36 -29.28 -2.70
C GLN A 6 -15.63 -27.87 -3.21
N VAL A 7 -16.91 -27.56 -3.44
CA VAL A 7 -17.35 -26.23 -3.89
C VAL A 7 -17.39 -25.28 -2.68
N GLY A 8 -16.88 -24.07 -2.87
CA GLY A 8 -16.85 -23.02 -1.84
C GLY A 8 -15.43 -22.63 -1.41
N GLU A 9 -15.33 -21.52 -0.68
CA GLU A 9 -14.06 -21.01 -0.15
C GLU A 9 -13.68 -21.73 1.14
N GLN A 10 -12.45 -22.25 1.20
CA GLN A 10 -11.96 -23.01 2.33
C GLN A 10 -10.57 -22.56 2.75
N TRP A 11 -10.43 -22.23 4.03
CA TRP A 11 -9.14 -21.85 4.59
C TRP A 11 -8.32 -23.08 4.97
N LEU A 12 -7.06 -23.11 4.53
CA LEU A 12 -6.16 -24.22 4.80
C LEU A 12 -5.86 -24.33 6.30
N LYS A 13 -6.09 -25.53 6.87
CA LYS A 13 -5.98 -25.81 8.32
C LYS A 13 -6.87 -24.94 9.21
N ALA A 14 -7.99 -24.43 8.69
CA ALA A 14 -8.98 -23.76 9.51
C ALA A 14 -9.56 -24.67 10.60
N THR A 15 -9.86 -24.07 11.76
CA THR A 15 -10.46 -24.71 12.93
C THR A 15 -11.54 -23.80 13.50
N LYS A 16 -12.40 -24.30 14.39
CA LYS A 16 -13.45 -23.49 15.02
C LYS A 16 -12.90 -22.28 15.79
N THR A 17 -11.72 -22.40 16.38
CA THR A 17 -11.04 -21.34 17.15
C THR A 17 -10.11 -20.47 16.31
N ASN A 18 -9.74 -20.91 15.09
CA ASN A 18 -8.98 -20.13 14.12
C ASN A 18 -9.59 -20.34 12.73
N PRO A 19 -10.60 -19.53 12.35
CA PRO A 19 -11.38 -19.72 11.12
C PRO A 19 -10.57 -19.48 9.84
N GLN A 20 -9.52 -18.66 9.90
CA GLN A 20 -8.62 -18.41 8.76
C GLN A 20 -7.42 -19.37 8.72
N GLY A 21 -7.30 -20.26 9.72
CA GLY A 21 -6.24 -21.26 9.77
C GLY A 21 -4.83 -20.66 9.68
N GLY A 22 -3.96 -21.35 8.95
CA GLY A 22 -2.57 -20.96 8.74
C GLY A 22 -1.62 -22.15 8.75
N ILE A 23 -0.63 -22.10 7.86
CA ILE A 23 0.46 -23.07 7.80
C ILE A 23 1.73 -22.44 8.36
N ASP A 24 2.57 -23.24 9.01
CA ASP A 24 3.88 -22.83 9.52
C ASP A 24 4.98 -23.44 8.66
N LEU A 25 5.71 -22.60 7.92
CA LEU A 25 6.75 -23.00 6.98
C LEU A 25 7.94 -23.70 7.66
N ARG A 26 8.08 -23.59 8.98
CA ARG A 26 9.08 -24.34 9.75
C ARG A 26 8.74 -25.84 9.85
N LYS A 27 7.48 -26.21 9.62
CA LYS A 27 7.03 -27.61 9.62
C LYS A 27 7.10 -28.19 8.20
N PRO A 28 7.81 -29.31 7.98
CA PRO A 28 8.01 -29.90 6.65
C PRO A 28 6.71 -30.15 5.87
N ILE A 29 5.68 -30.68 6.53
CA ILE A 29 4.38 -30.97 5.89
C ILE A 29 3.62 -29.72 5.45
N ASP A 30 3.81 -28.61 6.15
CA ASP A 30 3.15 -27.35 5.87
C ASP A 30 3.91 -26.61 4.75
N ARG A 31 5.25 -26.68 4.76
CA ARG A 31 6.10 -26.25 3.65
C ARG A 31 5.73 -26.97 2.34
N GLN A 32 5.51 -28.28 2.36
CA GLN A 32 5.09 -29.03 1.17
C GLN A 32 3.74 -28.56 0.61
N LYS A 33 2.79 -28.16 1.46
CA LYS A 33 1.50 -27.60 0.99
C LYS A 33 1.70 -26.28 0.27
N SER A 34 2.50 -25.37 0.84
CA SER A 34 2.87 -24.11 0.21
C SER A 34 3.50 -24.35 -1.17
N GLN A 35 4.47 -25.27 -1.25
CA GLN A 35 5.14 -25.63 -2.49
C GLN A 35 4.19 -26.15 -3.57
N ILE A 36 3.27 -27.07 -3.21
CA ILE A 36 2.29 -27.62 -4.16
C ILE A 36 1.38 -26.51 -4.69
N LEU A 37 0.87 -25.64 -3.82
CA LEU A 37 -0.01 -24.55 -4.23
C LEU A 37 0.72 -23.54 -5.13
N SER A 38 1.97 -23.19 -4.81
CA SER A 38 2.78 -22.34 -5.68
C SER A 38 3.11 -22.98 -7.03
N ARG A 39 3.37 -24.29 -7.08
CA ARG A 39 3.59 -25.01 -8.36
C ARG A 39 2.33 -25.00 -9.23
N LEU A 40 1.16 -25.18 -8.62
CA LEU A 40 -0.12 -25.08 -9.32
C LEU A 40 -0.36 -23.66 -9.84
N GLN A 41 -0.05 -22.62 -9.06
CA GLN A 41 -0.13 -21.23 -9.53
C GLN A 41 0.77 -20.97 -10.75
N ILE A 42 1.99 -21.52 -10.79
CA ILE A 42 2.89 -21.41 -11.96
C ILE A 42 2.28 -22.05 -13.21
N LEU A 43 1.52 -23.15 -13.03
CA LEU A 43 0.80 -23.85 -14.09
C LEU A 43 -0.56 -23.21 -14.42
N ASP A 44 -0.80 -22.00 -13.96
CA ASP A 44 -2.06 -21.28 -14.12
C ASP A 44 -3.26 -22.06 -13.55
N ILE A 45 -3.07 -22.82 -12.47
CA ILE A 45 -4.12 -23.53 -11.72
C ILE A 45 -4.30 -22.82 -10.36
N PRO A 46 -5.14 -21.76 -10.27
CA PRO A 46 -5.29 -20.95 -9.06
C PRO A 46 -6.18 -21.65 -8.01
N TRP A 47 -5.82 -22.86 -7.60
CA TRP A 47 -6.56 -23.60 -6.58
C TRP A 47 -6.46 -22.98 -5.20
N GLY A 48 -5.34 -22.34 -4.90
CA GLY A 48 -5.13 -21.55 -3.69
C GLY A 48 -4.71 -20.13 -4.01
N SER A 49 -5.31 -19.17 -3.32
CA SER A 49 -4.83 -17.79 -3.22
C SER A 49 -4.15 -17.57 -1.87
N LEU A 50 -2.96 -16.97 -1.90
CA LEU A 50 -2.27 -16.54 -0.70
C LEU A 50 -2.96 -15.29 -0.17
N TYR A 51 -3.29 -15.27 1.11
CA TYR A 51 -3.89 -14.10 1.73
C TYR A 51 -2.79 -13.10 2.15
N GLU A 52 -2.79 -11.96 1.47
CA GLU A 52 -1.93 -10.81 1.78
C GLU A 52 -2.76 -9.79 2.57
N GLY A 53 -2.83 -9.97 3.90
CA GLY A 53 -3.58 -9.08 4.78
C GLY A 53 -2.93 -7.70 4.96
N PRO A 54 -3.69 -6.69 5.42
CA PRO A 54 -3.13 -5.39 5.77
C PRO A 54 -2.21 -5.55 6.99
N GLY A 55 -0.90 -5.45 6.75
CA GLY A 55 0.11 -5.57 7.79
C GLY A 55 0.73 -6.97 7.85
N ASN A 56 2.03 -7.00 8.15
CA ASN A 56 2.84 -8.21 8.32
C ASN A 56 2.49 -8.93 9.66
N GLU A 57 1.20 -9.00 10.02
CA GLU A 57 0.71 -9.66 11.24
C GLU A 57 1.06 -11.16 11.24
N LEU A 58 1.29 -11.70 10.04
CA LEU A 58 1.86 -13.02 9.82
C LEU A 58 3.37 -12.84 9.70
N GLY A 59 4.11 -13.12 10.78
CA GLY A 59 5.58 -13.20 10.71
C GLY A 59 6.02 -14.13 9.57
N ALA A 60 7.25 -13.94 9.06
CA ALA A 60 7.79 -14.54 7.82
C ALA A 60 7.60 -16.07 7.63
N PHE A 61 7.25 -16.79 8.68
CA PHE A 61 7.05 -18.25 8.68
C PHE A 61 5.58 -18.67 8.59
N LYS A 62 4.61 -17.76 8.65
CA LYS A 62 3.18 -18.10 8.61
C LYS A 62 2.56 -17.68 7.28
N GLU A 63 1.87 -18.61 6.64
CA GLU A 63 1.08 -18.33 5.44
C GLU A 63 -0.38 -18.70 5.68
N LYS A 64 -1.30 -17.89 5.15
CA LYS A 64 -2.73 -18.19 5.11
C LYS A 64 -3.14 -18.40 3.65
N TRP A 65 -3.81 -19.50 3.37
CA TRP A 65 -4.22 -19.88 2.03
C TRP A 65 -5.74 -20.06 1.99
N CYS A 66 -6.40 -19.39 1.06
CA CYS A 66 -7.80 -19.61 0.72
C CYS A 66 -7.86 -20.52 -0.51
N LEU A 67 -8.52 -21.68 -0.36
CA LEU A 67 -8.69 -22.65 -1.43
C LEU A 67 -10.08 -22.51 -2.03
N ARG A 68 -10.15 -22.52 -3.35
CA ARG A 68 -11.41 -22.55 -4.08
C ARG A 68 -11.26 -23.49 -5.25
N TRP A 69 -12.00 -24.60 -5.23
CA TRP A 69 -11.95 -25.57 -6.31
C TRP A 69 -12.96 -25.24 -7.40
N TYR A 70 -12.55 -25.44 -8.65
CA TYR A 70 -13.40 -25.34 -9.81
C TYR A 70 -13.23 -26.57 -10.72
N PRO A 71 -14.31 -27.05 -11.39
CA PRO A 71 -14.24 -28.23 -12.27
C PRO A 71 -13.19 -28.14 -13.38
N GLU A 72 -12.98 -26.95 -13.96
CA GLU A 72 -12.01 -26.67 -15.02
C GLU A 72 -10.56 -26.96 -14.63
N PHE A 73 -10.24 -27.04 -13.33
CA PHE A 73 -8.89 -27.41 -12.90
C PHE A 73 -8.51 -28.83 -13.32
N SER A 74 -9.48 -29.73 -13.50
CA SER A 74 -9.22 -31.06 -14.04
C SER A 74 -8.70 -30.99 -15.48
N LEU A 75 -9.23 -30.06 -16.29
CA LEU A 75 -8.77 -29.80 -17.66
C LEU A 75 -7.39 -29.12 -17.66
N ARG A 76 -7.20 -28.10 -16.82
CA ARG A 76 -5.91 -27.42 -16.70
C ARG A 76 -4.78 -28.34 -16.24
N ILE A 77 -5.06 -29.37 -15.45
CA ILE A 77 -4.07 -30.40 -15.09
C ILE A 77 -3.65 -31.22 -16.32
N ILE A 78 -4.60 -31.56 -17.20
CA ILE A 78 -4.31 -32.29 -18.44
C ILE A 78 -3.48 -31.41 -19.38
N GLU A 79 -3.84 -30.13 -19.52
CA GLU A 79 -3.05 -29.15 -20.29
C GLU A 79 -1.64 -29.01 -19.70
N ALA A 80 -1.51 -28.97 -18.38
CA ALA A 80 -0.23 -28.85 -17.70
C ALA A 80 0.72 -30.04 -17.97
N ALA A 81 0.20 -31.21 -18.35
CA ALA A 81 1.01 -32.37 -18.71
C ALA A 81 1.92 -32.12 -19.93
N MET A 82 1.61 -31.13 -20.77
CA MET A 82 2.49 -30.74 -21.88
C MET A 82 3.84 -30.16 -21.42
N TRP A 83 3.92 -29.70 -20.17
CA TRP A 83 5.13 -29.11 -19.59
C TRP A 83 6.01 -30.13 -18.86
N GLY A 84 5.52 -31.35 -18.61
CA GLY A 84 6.30 -32.39 -17.91
C GLY A 84 5.41 -33.47 -17.29
N ASN A 85 6.03 -34.59 -16.94
CA ASN A 85 5.31 -35.76 -16.40
C ASN A 85 5.12 -35.69 -14.87
N THR A 86 5.81 -34.76 -14.22
CA THR A 86 5.66 -34.50 -12.78
C THR A 86 5.30 -33.04 -12.53
N LEU A 87 4.62 -32.76 -11.41
CA LEU A 87 4.26 -31.39 -11.03
C LEU A 87 5.49 -30.47 -10.92
N VAL A 88 6.62 -31.00 -10.44
CA VAL A 88 7.87 -30.25 -10.27
C VAL A 88 8.47 -29.90 -11.63
N GLU A 89 8.54 -30.86 -12.54
CA GLU A 89 9.06 -30.68 -13.90
C GLU A 89 8.18 -29.71 -14.70
N ALA A 90 6.87 -29.94 -14.70
CA ALA A 90 5.90 -29.09 -15.38
C ALA A 90 5.99 -27.64 -14.90
N ALA A 91 5.98 -27.43 -13.58
CA ALA A 91 6.12 -26.09 -13.03
C ALA A 91 7.50 -25.48 -13.35
N SER A 92 8.58 -26.26 -13.33
CA SER A 92 9.93 -25.77 -13.67
C SER A 92 10.02 -25.31 -15.13
N ASN A 93 9.47 -26.08 -16.06
CA ASN A 93 9.50 -25.77 -17.49
C ASN A 93 8.59 -24.57 -17.81
N ARG A 94 7.39 -24.54 -17.22
CA ARG A 94 6.48 -23.40 -17.35
C ARG A 94 7.09 -22.13 -16.75
N LEU A 95 7.76 -22.23 -15.60
CA LEU A 95 8.44 -21.09 -14.98
C LEU A 95 9.60 -20.56 -15.83
N GLN A 96 10.28 -21.41 -16.61
CA GLN A 96 11.38 -21.00 -17.48
C GLN A 96 10.93 -20.50 -18.86
N GLN A 97 9.66 -20.66 -19.22
CA GLN A 97 9.15 -20.21 -20.50
C GLN A 97 9.31 -18.68 -20.63
N SER A 98 10.02 -18.23 -21.67
CA SER A 98 10.06 -16.80 -21.99
C SER A 98 8.70 -16.34 -22.52
N ARG A 99 8.26 -15.15 -22.11
CA ARG A 99 7.05 -14.52 -22.65
C ARG A 99 7.45 -13.19 -23.31
N PRO A 100 6.81 -12.81 -24.42
CA PRO A 100 7.11 -11.55 -25.10
C PRO A 100 6.86 -10.32 -24.21
N ASP A 101 5.87 -10.41 -23.31
CA ASP A 101 5.47 -9.34 -22.40
C ASP A 101 6.17 -9.42 -21.03
N ASP A 102 7.33 -10.09 -20.95
CA ASP A 102 8.09 -10.19 -19.70
C ASP A 102 8.64 -8.81 -19.30
N THR A 103 8.05 -8.22 -18.26
CA THR A 103 8.52 -6.97 -17.64
C THR A 103 9.40 -7.28 -16.44
N LEU A 104 10.15 -6.28 -15.97
CA LEU A 104 10.95 -6.43 -14.75
C LEU A 104 10.08 -6.87 -13.55
N HIS A 105 8.88 -6.30 -13.43
CA HIS A 105 7.93 -6.65 -12.38
C HIS A 105 7.43 -8.09 -12.50
N SER A 106 7.01 -8.53 -13.70
CA SER A 106 6.49 -9.89 -13.89
C SER A 106 7.58 -10.95 -13.69
N LEU A 107 8.83 -10.67 -14.09
CA LEU A 107 9.98 -11.52 -13.82
C LEU A 107 10.26 -11.62 -12.33
N ALA A 108 10.19 -10.51 -11.57
CA ALA A 108 10.39 -10.51 -10.13
C ALA A 108 9.32 -11.37 -9.42
N GLN A 109 8.05 -11.21 -9.80
CA GLN A 109 6.97 -12.06 -9.28
C GLN A 109 7.20 -13.55 -9.60
N ARG A 110 7.67 -13.89 -10.80
CA ARG A 110 8.00 -15.27 -11.18
C ARG A 110 9.13 -15.84 -10.35
N VAL A 111 10.20 -15.08 -10.10
CA VAL A 111 11.30 -15.53 -9.21
C VAL A 111 10.75 -15.84 -7.81
N LEU A 112 9.94 -14.92 -7.24
CA LEU A 112 9.33 -15.12 -5.93
C LEU A 112 8.48 -16.39 -5.89
N LEU A 113 7.65 -16.63 -6.92
CA LEU A 113 6.86 -17.85 -7.05
C LEU A 113 7.74 -19.10 -7.16
N GLY A 114 8.83 -19.05 -7.95
CA GLY A 114 9.78 -20.16 -8.09
C GLY A 114 10.49 -20.53 -6.79
N LEU A 115 10.84 -19.52 -5.98
CA LEU A 115 11.42 -19.74 -4.65
C LEU A 115 10.42 -20.37 -3.68
N ARG A 116 9.18 -19.87 -3.66
CA ARG A 116 8.09 -20.46 -2.85
C ARG A 116 7.84 -21.92 -3.25
N ALA A 117 7.76 -22.18 -4.55
CA ALA A 117 7.57 -23.48 -5.17
C ALA A 117 8.76 -24.46 -5.02
N GLU A 118 9.90 -23.99 -4.50
CA GLU A 118 11.15 -24.76 -4.37
C GLU A 118 11.56 -25.39 -5.70
N LEU A 119 11.85 -24.55 -6.70
CA LEU A 119 12.29 -24.96 -8.04
C LEU A 119 13.73 -24.50 -8.30
N PRO A 120 14.74 -25.12 -7.66
CA PRO A 120 16.12 -24.64 -7.66
C PRO A 120 16.79 -24.61 -9.04
N GLN A 121 16.33 -25.42 -10.00
CA GLN A 121 16.87 -25.41 -11.36
C GLN A 121 16.26 -24.31 -12.24
N ALA A 122 15.00 -23.94 -12.00
CA ALA A 122 14.30 -22.95 -12.80
C ALA A 122 14.57 -21.51 -12.34
N VAL A 123 14.75 -21.30 -11.03
CA VAL A 123 14.96 -19.98 -10.44
C VAL A 123 16.19 -19.25 -11.01
N PRO A 124 17.38 -19.87 -11.14
CA PRO A 124 18.56 -19.22 -11.73
C PRO A 124 18.32 -18.68 -13.15
N VAL A 125 17.57 -19.42 -13.99
CA VAL A 125 17.28 -19.00 -15.37
C VAL A 125 16.44 -17.73 -15.40
N VAL A 126 15.39 -17.65 -14.56
CA VAL A 126 14.53 -16.46 -14.49
C VAL A 126 15.28 -15.29 -13.83
N LEU A 127 16.13 -15.56 -12.84
CA LEU A 127 17.00 -14.56 -12.22
C LEU A 127 17.95 -13.91 -13.23
N SER A 128 18.59 -14.70 -14.10
CA SER A 128 19.47 -14.15 -15.14
C SER A 128 18.71 -13.24 -16.11
N ARG A 129 17.47 -13.59 -16.47
CA ARG A 129 16.61 -12.74 -17.31
C ARG A 129 16.17 -11.47 -16.60
N LEU A 130 15.83 -11.58 -15.32
CA LEU A 130 15.50 -10.42 -14.49
C LEU A 130 16.67 -9.44 -14.41
N ALA A 131 17.89 -9.95 -14.19
CA ALA A 131 19.10 -9.12 -14.16
C ALA A 131 19.35 -8.43 -15.51
N ALA A 132 19.21 -9.17 -16.63
CA ALA A 132 19.32 -8.59 -17.96
C ALA A 132 18.26 -7.51 -18.23
N GLN A 133 17.01 -7.75 -17.80
CA GLN A 133 15.92 -6.78 -17.95
C GLN A 133 16.13 -5.54 -17.08
N ALA A 134 16.63 -5.69 -15.85
CA ALA A 134 16.92 -4.58 -14.96
C ALA A 134 18.04 -3.67 -15.51
N ALA A 135 19.00 -4.24 -16.23
CA ALA A 135 20.09 -3.49 -16.86
C ALA A 135 19.60 -2.53 -17.96
N VAL A 136 18.53 -2.89 -18.68
CA VAL A 136 17.98 -2.10 -19.80
C VAL A 136 16.76 -1.27 -19.43
N THR A 137 16.12 -1.53 -18.28
CA THR A 137 14.89 -0.83 -17.88
C THR A 137 15.19 0.60 -17.42
N THR A 138 14.62 1.57 -18.14
CA THR A 138 14.69 3.00 -17.80
C THR A 138 13.37 3.56 -17.24
N ASP A 139 12.27 2.81 -17.40
CA ASP A 139 10.96 3.21 -16.91
C ASP A 139 10.88 3.17 -15.38
N ILE A 140 10.76 4.34 -14.77
CA ILE A 140 10.68 4.52 -13.32
C ILE A 140 9.44 3.84 -12.73
N ALA A 141 8.32 3.79 -13.46
CA ALA A 141 7.11 3.13 -12.98
C ALA A 141 7.34 1.61 -12.85
N ALA A 142 7.91 0.98 -13.89
CA ALA A 142 8.28 -0.43 -13.86
C ALA A 142 9.32 -0.75 -12.77
N LEU A 143 10.34 0.11 -12.60
CA LEU A 143 11.32 -0.04 -11.53
C LEU A 143 10.65 0.00 -10.16
N LEU A 144 9.78 0.98 -9.92
CA LEU A 144 9.08 1.18 -8.64
C LEU A 144 8.17 -0.01 -8.33
N ALA A 145 7.39 -0.47 -9.32
CA ALA A 145 6.51 -1.63 -9.17
C ALA A 145 7.29 -2.93 -8.87
N SER A 146 8.53 -3.06 -9.37
CA SER A 146 9.34 -4.27 -9.17
C SER A 146 9.99 -4.37 -7.79
N LEU A 147 10.26 -3.23 -7.13
CA LEU A 147 11.07 -3.15 -5.92
C LEU A 147 10.51 -3.97 -4.74
N PRO A 148 9.19 -3.99 -4.45
CA PRO A 148 8.64 -4.81 -3.38
C PRO A 148 8.91 -6.30 -3.58
N SER A 149 8.76 -6.80 -4.82
CA SER A 149 9.02 -8.20 -5.16
C SER A 149 10.50 -8.55 -4.99
N LEU A 150 11.41 -7.68 -5.42
CA LEU A 150 12.86 -7.87 -5.27
C LEU A 150 13.26 -7.98 -3.79
N ILE A 151 12.74 -7.08 -2.95
CA ILE A 151 13.00 -7.08 -1.51
C ILE A 151 12.42 -8.33 -0.84
N GLN A 152 11.20 -8.74 -1.20
CA GLN A 152 10.63 -9.99 -0.70
C GLN A 152 11.50 -11.19 -1.08
N ILE A 153 12.03 -11.24 -2.30
CA ILE A 153 12.94 -12.31 -2.72
C ILE A 153 14.17 -12.36 -1.82
N ILE A 154 14.78 -11.21 -1.49
CA ILE A 154 15.95 -11.15 -0.59
C ILE A 154 15.60 -11.74 0.79
N GLN A 155 14.44 -11.34 1.36
CA GLN A 155 13.96 -11.87 2.64
C GLN A 155 13.69 -13.39 2.58
N TYR A 156 13.08 -13.88 1.49
CA TYR A 156 12.83 -15.31 1.29
C TYR A 156 14.13 -16.11 1.07
N GLY A 157 15.12 -15.53 0.39
CA GLY A 157 16.43 -16.11 0.16
C GLY A 157 17.18 -16.35 1.45
N ASP A 158 17.21 -15.36 2.35
CA ASP A 158 17.80 -15.48 3.68
C ASP A 158 17.14 -16.61 4.49
N ALA A 159 15.80 -16.64 4.53
CA ALA A 159 15.06 -17.69 5.23
C ALA A 159 15.31 -19.11 4.70
N ARG A 160 15.74 -19.28 3.45
CA ARG A 160 15.99 -20.58 2.81
C ARG A 160 17.47 -20.86 2.51
N LYS A 161 18.39 -19.98 2.90
CA LYS A 161 19.82 -20.04 2.56
C LYS A 161 20.08 -20.12 1.04
N THR A 162 19.23 -19.49 0.25
CA THR A 162 19.46 -19.34 -1.20
C THR A 162 20.40 -18.17 -1.41
N ASP A 163 21.41 -18.32 -2.25
CA ASP A 163 22.28 -17.20 -2.62
C ASP A 163 21.48 -16.19 -3.46
N VAL A 164 21.07 -15.10 -2.80
CA VAL A 164 20.36 -13.95 -3.39
C VAL A 164 21.23 -12.71 -3.43
N THR A 165 22.55 -12.86 -3.29
CA THR A 165 23.51 -11.74 -3.24
C THR A 165 23.41 -10.86 -4.49
N SER A 166 23.27 -11.46 -5.68
CA SER A 166 23.09 -10.74 -6.93
C SER A 166 21.84 -9.85 -6.98
N LEU A 167 20.78 -10.20 -6.23
CA LEU A 167 19.57 -9.39 -6.15
C LEU A 167 19.71 -8.23 -5.16
N ALA A 168 20.47 -8.42 -4.08
CA ALA A 168 20.80 -7.31 -3.18
C ALA A 168 21.57 -6.22 -3.94
N LEU A 169 22.59 -6.60 -4.72
CA LEU A 169 23.32 -5.68 -5.59
C LEU A 169 22.40 -4.98 -6.61
N LEU A 170 21.46 -5.72 -7.21
CA LEU A 170 20.49 -5.15 -8.13
C LEU A 170 19.57 -4.12 -7.45
N VAL A 171 19.12 -4.37 -6.22
CA VAL A 171 18.36 -3.38 -5.43
C VAL A 171 19.22 -2.15 -5.09
N GLU A 172 20.50 -2.35 -4.78
CA GLU A 172 21.46 -1.26 -4.55
C GLU A 172 21.70 -0.41 -5.80
N GLU A 173 21.67 -1.00 -7.00
CA GLU A 173 21.80 -0.28 -8.26
C GLU A 173 20.52 0.45 -8.68
N LEU A 174 19.35 -0.14 -8.43
CA LEU A 174 18.06 0.42 -8.85
C LEU A 174 17.59 1.55 -7.95
N THR A 175 17.85 1.47 -6.64
CA THR A 175 17.36 2.47 -5.67
C THR A 175 17.85 3.90 -5.95
N PRO A 176 19.13 4.15 -6.28
CA PRO A 176 19.61 5.48 -6.67
C PRO A 176 18.95 6.01 -7.94
N ARG A 177 18.74 5.14 -8.95
CA ARG A 177 18.07 5.51 -10.21
C ARG A 177 16.62 5.92 -9.97
N LEU A 178 15.91 5.14 -9.16
CA LEU A 178 14.56 5.47 -8.70
C LEU A 178 14.53 6.80 -7.95
N ALA A 179 15.44 7.00 -6.99
CA ALA A 179 15.51 8.24 -6.23
C ALA A 179 15.84 9.46 -7.11
N ALA A 180 16.60 9.29 -8.19
CA ALA A 180 16.88 10.37 -9.13
C ALA A 180 15.69 10.66 -10.06
N GLY A 181 15.03 9.63 -10.59
CA GLY A 181 13.99 9.75 -11.62
C GLY A 181 12.58 10.00 -11.10
N LEU A 182 12.23 9.53 -9.90
CA LEU A 182 10.86 9.61 -9.38
C LEU A 182 10.29 11.04 -9.32
N PRO A 183 11.03 12.08 -8.88
CA PRO A 183 10.49 13.44 -8.88
C PRO A 183 10.12 13.98 -10.27
N ALA A 184 10.71 13.44 -11.35
CA ALA A 184 10.34 13.79 -12.72
C ALA A 184 9.11 12.98 -13.18
N ALA A 185 9.06 11.70 -12.83
CA ALA A 185 7.93 10.81 -13.15
C ALA A 185 6.61 11.23 -12.48
N LEU A 186 6.67 12.02 -11.40
CA LEU A 186 5.50 12.50 -10.65
C LEU A 186 4.96 13.86 -11.11
N ARG A 187 5.53 14.46 -12.16
CA ARG A 187 5.08 15.77 -12.68
C ARG A 187 4.00 15.59 -13.74
N ASN A 188 2.98 16.44 -13.70
CA ASN A 188 1.92 16.53 -14.72
C ASN A 188 1.28 15.17 -15.06
N ILE A 189 1.09 14.32 -14.06
CA ILE A 189 0.43 13.02 -14.19
C ILE A 189 -1.07 13.14 -13.94
N ASP A 190 -1.86 12.31 -14.60
CA ASP A 190 -3.29 12.18 -14.31
C ASP A 190 -3.55 11.43 -12.99
N GLU A 191 -4.83 11.41 -12.58
CA GLU A 191 -5.25 10.78 -11.32
C GLU A 191 -5.06 9.26 -11.32
N GLU A 192 -5.30 8.58 -12.44
CA GLU A 192 -5.21 7.13 -12.53
C GLU A 192 -3.75 6.65 -12.35
N LEU A 193 -2.83 7.30 -13.06
CA LEU A 193 -1.40 7.06 -12.93
C LEU A 193 -0.89 7.44 -11.54
N ALA A 194 -1.34 8.57 -10.98
CA ALA A 194 -0.97 8.98 -9.61
C ALA A 194 -1.36 7.92 -8.59
N GLN A 195 -2.58 7.37 -8.67
CA GLN A 195 -3.04 6.33 -7.77
C GLN A 195 -2.28 5.01 -7.96
N SER A 196 -1.93 4.64 -9.20
CA SER A 196 -1.11 3.45 -9.45
C SER A 196 0.28 3.57 -8.84
N LEU A 197 0.99 4.65 -9.16
CA LEU A 197 2.33 4.92 -8.62
C LEU A 197 2.32 5.06 -7.10
N PHE A 198 1.24 5.60 -6.52
CA PHE A 198 1.11 5.77 -5.07
C PHE A 198 1.06 4.42 -4.34
N ARG A 199 0.34 3.43 -4.88
CA ARG A 199 0.33 2.06 -4.33
C ARG A 199 1.73 1.44 -4.36
N ASP A 200 2.40 1.54 -5.50
CA ASP A 200 3.75 0.97 -5.69
C ASP A 200 4.79 1.67 -4.82
N PHE A 201 4.67 2.99 -4.68
CA PHE A 201 5.51 3.80 -3.81
C PHE A 201 5.41 3.40 -2.34
N LEU A 202 4.19 3.22 -1.83
CA LEU A 202 3.96 2.81 -0.45
C LEU A 202 4.37 1.36 -0.20
N ALA A 203 4.16 0.47 -1.17
CA ALA A 203 4.68 -0.90 -1.10
C ALA A 203 6.21 -0.90 -1.05
N SER A 204 6.84 -0.10 -1.90
CA SER A 204 8.30 0.06 -1.98
C SER A 204 8.88 0.64 -0.69
N HIS A 205 8.27 1.71 -0.16
CA HIS A 205 8.71 2.32 1.09
C HIS A 205 8.65 1.31 2.25
N ARG A 206 7.52 0.60 2.40
CA ARG A 206 7.38 -0.44 3.44
C ARG A 206 8.42 -1.55 3.29
N ALA A 207 8.63 -2.03 2.07
CA ALA A 207 9.59 -3.07 1.78
C ALA A 207 11.03 -2.63 2.14
N LEU A 208 11.42 -1.41 1.74
CA LEU A 208 12.73 -0.86 2.08
C LEU A 208 12.91 -0.72 3.60
N CYS A 209 11.90 -0.20 4.31
CA CYS A 209 11.92 -0.08 5.77
C CYS A 209 12.02 -1.43 6.49
N GLN A 210 11.55 -2.54 5.89
CA GLN A 210 11.66 -3.86 6.51
C GLN A 210 13.08 -4.43 6.48
N LEU A 211 13.87 -4.14 5.44
CA LEU A 211 15.26 -4.60 5.36
C LEU A 211 16.26 -3.69 6.07
N ASP A 212 15.85 -2.47 6.44
CA ASP A 212 16.68 -1.45 7.08
C ASP A 212 18.04 -1.25 6.39
N LEU A 213 18.03 -1.26 5.04
CA LEU A 213 19.25 -1.15 4.25
C LEU A 213 19.85 0.26 4.33
N PRO A 214 21.19 0.40 4.22
CA PRO A 214 21.85 1.71 4.11
C PRO A 214 21.29 2.61 3.00
N LEU A 215 20.70 1.99 1.96
CA LEU A 215 20.01 2.65 0.86
C LEU A 215 18.87 3.58 1.31
N LEU A 216 18.20 3.28 2.43
CA LEU A 216 17.16 4.14 2.99
C LEU A 216 17.73 5.52 3.32
N THR A 217 18.82 5.54 4.08
CA THR A 217 19.49 6.76 4.54
C THR A 217 20.17 7.48 3.39
N ALA A 218 20.82 6.74 2.49
CA ALA A 218 21.57 7.33 1.38
C ALA A 218 20.67 7.93 0.28
N TYR A 219 19.53 7.32 -0.03
CA TYR A 219 18.74 7.67 -1.22
C TYR A 219 17.25 7.90 -0.96
N TRP A 220 16.59 7.03 -0.17
CA TRP A 220 15.13 7.08 -0.01
C TRP A 220 14.67 8.23 0.89
N TRP A 221 15.29 8.44 2.05
CA TRP A 221 14.97 9.58 2.92
C TRP A 221 15.28 10.93 2.24
N PRO A 222 16.42 11.13 1.55
CA PRO A 222 16.66 12.32 0.73
C PRO A 222 15.65 12.50 -0.41
N LEU A 223 15.14 11.43 -1.02
CA LEU A 223 14.02 11.49 -1.97
C LEU A 223 12.77 12.03 -1.30
N LEU A 224 12.36 11.48 -0.16
CA LEU A 224 11.18 11.94 0.58
C LEU A 224 11.29 13.42 0.97
N GLN A 225 12.47 13.86 1.42
CA GLN A 225 12.72 15.28 1.70
C GLN A 225 12.51 16.15 0.46
N ARG A 226 13.02 15.74 -0.71
CA ARG A 226 12.80 16.46 -1.98
C ARG A 226 11.33 16.48 -2.39
N LEU A 227 10.63 15.34 -2.34
CA LEU A 227 9.21 15.26 -2.69
C LEU A 227 8.36 16.15 -1.78
N SER A 228 8.65 16.13 -0.47
CA SER A 228 7.91 16.93 0.53
C SER A 228 8.08 18.45 0.39
N ARG A 229 9.06 18.91 -0.40
CA ARG A 229 9.34 20.34 -0.67
C ARG A 229 9.01 20.73 -2.11
N SER A 230 8.67 19.77 -2.98
CA SER A 230 8.44 20.01 -4.40
C SER A 230 7.04 20.56 -4.62
N THR A 231 6.89 21.62 -5.40
CA THR A 231 5.59 22.24 -5.73
C THR A 231 5.01 21.78 -7.07
N HIS A 232 5.80 21.11 -7.91
CA HIS A 232 5.43 20.73 -9.30
C HIS A 232 5.15 19.23 -9.49
N ILE A 233 4.91 18.50 -8.40
CA ILE A 233 4.56 17.07 -8.43
C ILE A 233 3.13 16.87 -7.95
N ALA A 234 2.54 15.73 -8.32
CA ALA A 234 1.21 15.34 -7.83
C ALA A 234 1.09 15.51 -6.29
N PRO A 235 0.14 16.33 -5.80
CA PRO A 235 0.05 16.72 -4.38
C PRO A 235 -0.04 15.55 -3.40
N LEU A 236 -0.62 14.43 -3.86
CA LEU A 236 -0.68 13.16 -3.13
C LEU A 236 0.69 12.70 -2.59
N PHE A 237 1.75 12.86 -3.38
CA PHE A 237 3.11 12.46 -3.01
C PHE A 237 3.77 13.45 -2.04
N GLN A 238 3.40 14.73 -2.11
CA GLN A 238 3.90 15.74 -1.17
C GLN A 238 3.34 15.49 0.23
N GLY A 239 2.04 15.23 0.32
CA GLY A 239 1.35 14.91 1.58
C GLY A 239 1.92 13.66 2.23
N VAL A 240 2.02 12.56 1.48
CA VAL A 240 2.54 11.30 2.05
C VAL A 240 4.02 11.41 2.42
N ALA A 241 4.85 12.10 1.63
CA ALA A 241 6.26 12.27 1.97
C ALA A 241 6.44 13.09 3.26
N THR A 242 5.61 14.13 3.44
CA THR A 242 5.57 14.91 4.68
C THR A 242 5.17 14.03 5.86
N ARG A 243 4.14 13.18 5.69
CA ARG A 243 3.70 12.25 6.72
C ARG A 243 4.77 11.23 7.11
N LEU A 244 5.39 10.56 6.13
CA LEU A 244 6.40 9.55 6.38
C LEU A 244 7.66 10.10 7.06
N LEU A 245 8.04 11.35 6.75
CA LEU A 245 9.14 12.02 7.45
C LEU A 245 8.76 12.41 8.88
N PHE A 246 7.53 12.84 9.11
CA PHE A 246 7.02 13.14 10.45
C PHE A 246 6.96 11.89 11.34
N ASP A 247 6.45 10.77 10.81
CA ASP A 247 6.36 9.50 11.54
C ASP A 247 7.75 8.94 11.93
N ARG A 248 8.83 9.42 11.29
CA ARG A 248 10.23 9.08 11.61
C ARG A 248 10.98 10.21 12.35
N GLU A 249 10.25 11.21 12.84
CA GLU A 249 10.82 12.35 13.57
C GLU A 249 11.88 13.13 12.78
N GLN A 250 11.87 13.03 11.45
CA GLN A 250 12.74 13.79 10.54
C GLN A 250 12.20 15.19 10.27
N LEU A 251 10.91 15.41 10.55
CA LEU A 251 10.28 16.73 10.58
C LEU A 251 9.63 16.90 11.95
N ASP A 252 9.74 18.09 12.52
CA ASP A 252 9.05 18.47 13.73
C ASP A 252 7.60 18.90 13.44
N LEU A 253 6.78 18.93 14.48
CA LEU A 253 5.37 19.30 14.36
C LEU A 253 5.18 20.70 13.76
N GLY A 254 6.04 21.67 14.10
CA GLY A 254 5.94 23.03 13.59
C GLY A 254 6.18 23.11 12.07
N THR A 255 7.16 22.37 11.54
CA THR A 255 7.37 22.28 10.09
C THR A 255 6.20 21.61 9.38
N VAL A 256 5.62 20.56 9.96
CA VAL A 256 4.45 19.87 9.38
C VAL A 256 3.21 20.77 9.38
N GLU A 257 2.96 21.47 10.48
CA GLU A 257 1.90 22.47 10.60
C GLU A 257 2.05 23.55 9.53
N THR A 258 3.25 24.12 9.38
CA THR A 258 3.54 25.14 8.36
C THR A 258 3.24 24.64 6.95
N ARG A 259 3.61 23.40 6.64
CA ARG A 259 3.37 22.80 5.31
C ARG A 259 1.90 22.47 5.07
N LEU A 260 1.21 21.95 6.08
CA LEU A 260 -0.22 21.69 6.03
C LEU A 260 -0.97 23.01 5.80
N SER A 261 -0.72 24.03 6.61
CA SER A 261 -1.34 25.35 6.46
C SER A 261 -1.01 25.98 5.11
N TYR A 262 0.25 25.89 4.65
CA TYR A 262 0.63 26.38 3.32
C TYR A 262 -0.15 25.68 2.21
N ALA A 263 -0.21 24.34 2.24
CA ALA A 263 -0.98 23.57 1.27
C ALA A 263 -2.45 24.00 1.27
N LEU A 264 -3.09 24.05 2.44
CA LEU A 264 -4.51 24.42 2.58
C LEU A 264 -4.82 25.90 2.27
N SER A 265 -3.84 26.79 2.36
CA SER A 265 -3.99 28.24 2.11
C SER A 265 -3.80 28.64 0.64
N GLN A 266 -3.20 27.78 -0.18
CA GLN A 266 -2.96 28.07 -1.58
C GLN A 266 -4.30 28.21 -2.32
N ALA A 267 -4.44 29.25 -3.13
CA ALA A 267 -5.54 29.44 -4.07
C ALA A 267 -5.40 28.46 -5.26
N GLY A 268 -5.27 27.17 -4.95
CA GLY A 268 -5.24 26.06 -5.89
C GLY A 268 -6.63 25.43 -6.03
N PRO A 269 -6.85 24.64 -7.07
CA PRO A 269 -8.14 24.00 -7.25
C PRO A 269 -8.39 23.00 -6.11
N PRO A 270 -9.60 22.96 -5.50
CA PRO A 270 -9.88 22.16 -4.30
C PRO A 270 -9.50 20.68 -4.37
N HIS A 271 -9.50 20.08 -5.56
CA HIS A 271 -9.12 18.68 -5.78
C HIS A 271 -7.62 18.42 -5.54
N GLU A 272 -6.73 19.38 -5.82
CA GLU A 272 -5.31 19.26 -5.53
C GLU A 272 -5.05 19.25 -4.02
N LEU A 273 -5.80 20.08 -3.28
CA LEU A 273 -5.75 20.14 -1.82
C LEU A 273 -6.25 18.83 -1.19
N ALA A 274 -7.38 18.33 -1.68
CA ALA A 274 -7.93 17.04 -1.27
C ALA A 274 -6.94 15.89 -1.55
N ASN A 275 -6.22 15.92 -2.68
CA ASN A 275 -5.15 14.96 -2.99
C ASN A 275 -3.99 15.05 -1.99
N TRP A 276 -3.53 16.26 -1.66
CA TRP A 276 -2.49 16.46 -0.66
C TRP A 276 -2.89 15.88 0.70
N LEU A 277 -4.11 16.19 1.17
CA LEU A 277 -4.66 15.66 2.42
C LEU A 277 -4.80 14.14 2.40
N THR A 278 -5.27 13.58 1.28
CA THR A 278 -5.37 12.13 1.07
C THR A 278 -4.01 11.46 1.28
N GLY A 279 -2.94 12.05 0.76
CA GLY A 279 -1.58 11.57 0.93
C GLY A 279 -1.09 11.68 2.37
N PHE A 280 -1.29 12.82 3.01
CA PHE A 280 -0.86 13.08 4.38
C PHE A 280 -1.56 12.21 5.42
N LEU A 281 -2.85 11.93 5.20
CA LEU A 281 -3.66 11.12 6.08
C LEU A 281 -3.69 9.64 5.68
N HIS A 282 -2.89 9.24 4.70
CA HIS A 282 -2.89 7.86 4.22
C HIS A 282 -2.61 6.86 5.36
N GLY A 283 -3.46 5.83 5.46
CA GLY A 283 -3.29 4.69 6.36
C GLY A 283 -3.75 4.91 7.80
N SER A 284 -3.70 6.12 8.35
CA SER A 284 -4.24 6.40 9.68
C SER A 284 -4.47 7.90 9.93
N GLY A 285 -5.65 8.17 10.49
CA GLY A 285 -6.07 9.49 10.96
C GLY A 285 -5.61 9.84 12.38
N LEU A 286 -4.89 8.94 13.07
CA LEU A 286 -4.41 9.15 14.44
C LEU A 286 -3.58 10.43 14.58
N VAL A 287 -2.85 10.84 13.54
CA VAL A 287 -2.06 12.08 13.56
C VAL A 287 -2.90 13.31 13.92
N LEU A 288 -4.13 13.40 13.41
CA LEU A 288 -5.04 14.51 13.72
C LEU A 288 -5.65 14.37 15.12
N LEU A 289 -5.83 13.12 15.59
CA LEU A 289 -6.32 12.88 16.94
C LEU A 289 -5.28 13.28 17.99
N HIS A 290 -3.99 13.01 17.73
CA HIS A 290 -2.88 13.31 18.64
C HIS A 290 -2.39 14.76 18.59
N HIS A 291 -2.51 15.45 17.45
CA HIS A 291 -2.03 16.82 17.29
C HIS A 291 -3.19 17.78 17.00
N SER A 292 -3.64 18.52 18.02
CA SER A 292 -4.78 19.45 17.91
C SER A 292 -4.59 20.52 16.84
N LYS A 293 -3.38 21.07 16.70
CA LYS A 293 -3.08 22.08 15.69
C LYS A 293 -3.30 21.60 14.25
N LEU A 294 -2.93 20.34 13.96
CA LEU A 294 -3.17 19.75 12.64
C LEU A 294 -4.66 19.52 12.40
N TRP A 295 -5.40 19.14 13.44
CA TRP A 295 -6.85 19.05 13.38
C TRP A 295 -7.50 20.40 13.10
N GLU A 296 -7.12 21.45 13.84
CA GLU A 296 -7.63 22.81 13.69
C GLU A 296 -7.37 23.37 12.29
N ALA A 297 -6.18 23.13 11.72
CA ALA A 297 -5.87 23.55 10.35
C ALA A 297 -6.80 22.89 9.30
N VAL A 298 -7.10 21.59 9.44
CA VAL A 298 -8.02 20.90 8.54
C VAL A 298 -9.46 21.39 8.75
N ASP A 299 -9.88 21.56 10.00
CA ASP A 299 -11.23 22.01 10.36
C ASP A 299 -11.53 23.42 9.85
N GLN A 300 -10.60 24.36 10.02
CA GLN A 300 -10.70 25.72 9.49
C GLN A 300 -10.79 25.73 7.97
N TRP A 301 -9.98 24.91 7.28
CA TRP A 301 -10.03 24.82 5.83
C TRP A 301 -11.38 24.27 5.34
N VAL A 302 -11.86 23.16 5.91
CA VAL A 302 -13.18 22.60 5.54
C VAL A 302 -14.29 23.62 5.79
N THR A 303 -14.24 24.34 6.90
CA THR A 303 -15.26 25.33 7.29
C THR A 303 -15.26 26.57 6.39
N ALA A 304 -14.09 26.95 5.88
CA ALA A 304 -13.92 28.09 4.98
C ALA A 304 -14.35 27.81 3.53
N LEU A 305 -14.40 26.53 3.11
CA LEU A 305 -14.70 26.16 1.72
C LEU A 305 -16.18 26.42 1.35
N PRO A 306 -16.46 27.12 0.24
CA PRO A 306 -17.80 27.23 -0.31
C PRO A 306 -18.38 25.85 -0.68
N MET A 307 -19.69 25.65 -0.47
CA MET A 307 -20.33 24.36 -0.74
C MET A 307 -20.18 23.88 -2.20
N GLN A 308 -20.09 24.82 -3.14
CA GLN A 308 -19.87 24.55 -4.58
C GLN A 308 -18.49 23.92 -4.86
N GLU A 309 -17.48 24.28 -4.05
CA GLU A 309 -16.11 23.74 -4.13
C GLU A 309 -15.94 22.48 -3.29
N LEU A 310 -16.67 22.38 -2.17
CA LEU A 310 -16.67 21.22 -1.29
C LEU A 310 -17.34 20.00 -1.95
N THR A 311 -18.51 20.19 -2.58
CA THR A 311 -19.33 19.08 -3.13
C THR A 311 -18.56 18.17 -4.09
N PRO A 312 -17.76 18.68 -5.05
CA PRO A 312 -16.95 17.85 -5.95
C PRO A 312 -15.87 17.01 -5.25
N ILE A 313 -15.31 17.49 -4.13
CA ILE A 313 -14.21 16.80 -3.43
C ILE A 313 -14.67 15.86 -2.31
N LEU A 314 -15.95 15.95 -1.89
CA LEU A 314 -16.53 15.08 -0.86
C LEU A 314 -16.33 13.58 -1.10
N PRO A 315 -16.50 13.03 -2.32
CA PRO A 315 -16.30 11.59 -2.55
C PRO A 315 -14.86 11.15 -2.24
N GLN A 316 -13.88 11.98 -2.59
CA GLN A 316 -12.47 11.71 -2.34
C GLN A 316 -12.14 11.77 -0.84
N LEU A 317 -12.59 12.82 -0.15
CA LEU A 317 -12.43 12.94 1.29
C LEU A 317 -13.08 11.74 1.98
N ARG A 318 -14.33 11.40 1.64
CA ARG A 318 -15.01 10.23 2.19
C ARG A 318 -14.22 8.94 2.01
N ARG A 319 -13.63 8.70 0.83
CA ARG A 319 -12.76 7.52 0.60
C ARG A 319 -11.55 7.52 1.52
N THR A 320 -10.92 8.69 1.74
CA THR A 320 -9.76 8.83 2.64
C THR A 320 -10.10 8.45 4.08
N PHE A 321 -11.15 9.03 4.64
CA PHE A 321 -11.54 8.75 6.02
C PHE A 321 -12.17 7.36 6.20
N ALA A 322 -12.82 6.81 5.17
CA ALA A 322 -13.35 5.44 5.21
C ALA A 322 -12.24 4.38 5.34
N ALA A 323 -10.99 4.72 4.97
CA ALA A 323 -9.84 3.85 5.20
C ALA A 323 -9.42 3.76 6.68
N PHE A 324 -9.91 4.65 7.55
CA PHE A 324 -9.61 4.62 8.99
C PHE A 324 -10.46 3.57 9.71
N SER A 325 -9.90 3.04 10.80
CA SER A 325 -10.61 2.11 11.67
C SER A 325 -11.91 2.73 12.22
N PRO A 326 -12.92 1.90 12.54
CA PRO A 326 -14.16 2.39 13.15
C PRO A 326 -13.92 3.24 14.41
N GLY A 327 -12.96 2.84 15.25
CA GLY A 327 -12.62 3.58 16.47
C GLY A 327 -11.96 4.94 16.21
N GLU A 328 -11.11 5.07 15.20
CA GLU A 328 -10.57 6.39 14.80
C GLU A 328 -11.70 7.31 14.34
N ARG A 329 -12.61 6.81 13.49
CA ARG A 329 -13.76 7.58 12.98
C ARG A 329 -14.68 8.06 14.09
N GLU A 330 -14.99 7.21 15.06
CA GLU A 330 -15.82 7.57 16.22
C GLU A 330 -15.17 8.64 17.10
N ARG A 331 -13.85 8.57 17.31
CA ARG A 331 -13.12 9.59 18.08
C ARG A 331 -13.04 10.93 17.34
N MET A 332 -12.85 10.92 16.02
CA MET A 332 -12.90 12.13 15.20
C MET A 332 -14.29 12.78 15.27
N LEU A 333 -15.34 11.96 15.18
CA LEU A 333 -16.73 12.37 15.38
C LEU A 333 -16.95 13.10 16.70
N HIS A 334 -16.42 12.51 17.78
CA HIS A 334 -16.54 13.07 19.10
C HIS A 334 -15.84 14.43 19.20
N LYS A 335 -14.65 14.58 18.60
CA LYS A 335 -13.93 15.86 18.52
C LYS A 335 -14.76 16.96 17.84
N VAL A 336 -15.38 16.66 16.70
CA VAL A 336 -16.26 17.63 16.00
C VAL A 336 -17.43 18.08 16.88
N ARG A 337 -18.08 17.13 17.59
CA ARG A 337 -19.22 17.46 18.47
C ARG A 337 -18.83 18.32 19.66
N LEU A 338 -17.61 18.15 20.19
CA LEU A 338 -17.10 18.96 21.29
C LEU A 338 -16.77 20.38 20.84
N SER A 339 -16.22 20.58 19.63
CA SER A 339 -15.99 21.92 19.08
C SER A 339 -17.28 22.71 18.82
N GLU A 340 -18.43 22.02 18.73
CA GLU A 340 -19.76 22.64 18.58
C GLU A 340 -20.42 23.03 19.89
N SER A 341 -19.89 22.60 21.04
CA SER A 341 -20.43 22.92 22.37
C SER A 341 -19.47 23.84 23.14
N PRO A 342 -19.51 25.17 22.93
CA PRO A 342 -18.92 26.08 23.90
C PRO A 342 -19.82 26.06 25.14
N ASP A 343 -19.30 25.59 26.27
CA ASP A 343 -19.93 25.84 27.56
C ASP A 343 -20.10 27.36 27.72
N PRO A 344 -21.30 27.88 28.04
CA PRO A 344 -21.46 29.30 28.29
C PRO A 344 -20.93 29.59 29.70
N GLU A 345 -19.65 29.91 29.82
CA GLU A 345 -19.20 30.69 30.98
C GLU A 345 -19.91 32.05 30.94
N PRO A 346 -20.55 32.49 32.04
CA PRO A 346 -21.25 33.76 32.07
C PRO A 346 -20.23 34.88 32.29
N GLU A 347 -19.65 35.43 31.21
CA GLU A 347 -18.94 36.71 31.28
C GLU A 347 -19.88 37.91 31.03
N PRO A 348 -19.64 39.05 31.70
CA PRO A 348 -20.58 40.14 31.79
C PRO A 348 -20.62 40.96 30.50
N LYS A 349 -21.82 41.44 30.17
CA LYS A 349 -22.13 42.29 29.02
C LYS A 349 -21.15 43.46 28.86
N LEU A 350 -20.39 43.45 27.76
CA LEU A 350 -19.88 44.66 27.13
C LEU A 350 -20.21 44.64 25.63
N ALA A 351 -20.68 45.78 25.16
CA ALA A 351 -21.40 45.94 23.91
C ALA A 351 -20.51 45.84 22.67
N GLY A 352 -21.06 45.20 21.63
CA GLY A 352 -20.81 45.56 20.23
C GLY A 352 -19.79 44.70 19.49
N TYR A 353 -20.17 43.50 19.06
CA TYR A 353 -19.77 42.91 17.78
C TYR A 353 -20.83 41.83 17.40
N SER A 354 -21.50 42.00 16.26
CA SER A 354 -22.45 41.02 15.74
C SER A 354 -21.70 39.89 15.03
N SER A 355 -21.64 38.72 15.66
CA SER A 355 -21.34 37.46 14.99
C SER A 355 -22.61 36.98 14.28
N THR A 356 -22.57 36.90 12.94
CA THR A 356 -23.62 36.27 12.15
C THR A 356 -23.49 34.76 12.23
N TYR A 357 -24.05 34.20 13.31
CA TYR A 357 -24.29 32.77 13.48
C TYR A 357 -25.53 32.37 12.65
N ASP A 358 -25.34 31.49 11.67
CA ASP A 358 -26.44 30.96 10.84
C ASP A 358 -26.75 29.49 11.24
N PRO A 359 -27.79 29.27 12.07
CA PRO A 359 -28.10 27.96 12.63
C PRO A 359 -28.55 26.94 11.57
N GLU A 360 -29.09 27.37 10.43
CA GLU A 360 -29.54 26.45 9.37
C GLU A 360 -28.36 25.84 8.60
N ARG A 361 -27.29 26.61 8.36
CA ARG A 361 -26.05 26.11 7.74
C ARG A 361 -25.35 25.07 8.60
N THR A 362 -25.30 25.33 9.91
CA THR A 362 -24.68 24.43 10.89
C THR A 362 -25.40 23.09 10.93
N ALA A 363 -26.74 23.10 10.86
CA ALA A 363 -27.56 21.89 10.82
C ALA A 363 -27.33 21.02 9.57
N ILE A 364 -27.04 21.63 8.41
CA ILE A 364 -26.82 20.91 7.14
C ILE A 364 -25.41 20.28 7.08
N VAL A 365 -24.37 21.00 7.53
CA VAL A 365 -23.02 20.44 7.66
C VAL A 365 -23.01 19.29 8.67
N LEU A 366 -23.78 19.42 9.76
CA LEU A 366 -23.99 18.38 10.77
C LEU A 366 -24.77 17.18 10.26
N ALA A 367 -25.78 17.38 9.42
CA ALA A 367 -26.50 16.30 8.77
C ALA A 367 -25.57 15.54 7.81
N GLY A 368 -24.74 16.26 7.05
CA GLY A 368 -23.70 15.70 6.19
C GLY A 368 -22.68 14.87 6.97
N LEU A 369 -22.10 15.41 8.05
CA LEU A 369 -21.12 14.72 8.88
C LEU A 369 -21.73 13.54 9.67
N LYS A 370 -22.95 13.67 10.22
CA LYS A 370 -23.63 12.56 10.91
C LYS A 370 -24.02 11.42 9.96
N GLN A 371 -24.38 11.73 8.72
CA GLN A 371 -24.69 10.73 7.69
C GLN A 371 -23.42 10.11 7.09
N TRP A 372 -22.31 10.86 7.08
CA TRP A 372 -20.98 10.44 6.60
C TRP A 372 -20.31 9.36 7.46
N LEU A 373 -20.55 9.33 8.77
CA LEU A 373 -19.87 8.41 9.70
C LEU A 373 -20.71 7.22 10.17
N LYS A 374 -22.01 7.21 9.88
CA LYS A 374 -22.92 6.07 10.13
C LYS A 374 -22.98 5.07 8.96
N SER A 375 -22.31 5.35 7.85
CA SER A 375 -22.09 4.44 6.71
C SER A 375 -20.63 4.06 6.61
#